data_AF-A0A1V6LTC3-F1
#
_entry.id   AF-A0A1V6LTC3-F1
#
_cell.length_a   1.000
_cell.length_b   1.000
_cell.length_c   1.000
_cell.angle_alpha   90.00
_cell.angle_beta   90.00
_cell.angle_gamma   90.00
#
_symmetry.space_group_name_H-M   'P 1'
#
loop_
_entity.id
_entity.type
_entity.pdbx_description
1 polymer ?
#
loop_
_entity_poly.entity_id
_entity_poly.type
_entity_poly.pdbx_seq_one_letter_code
_entity_poly.pdbx_strand_id
1 'polypeptide(L)'
;MKKLVLLLSLMALPILTNAQSVFNKFENSKDVGSVTVSKGLLNLAAHIDIETDDEDLNDFLDIAKNIEGIEVYMTHKPDAATDLKRTAEVHLKKRRLQELMKVKDKDATVNIYVKSTNNDEVVKELFLLVDSKDVKRETVVVSITGKIELSKVGALVNKFNLPEEVKHAQKGRR
;
A
#
# COMPACT_ATOMS: atom_id res chain seq x y z
N MET A 1 -47.74 2.20 -14.08
CA MET A 1 -47.38 1.74 -12.71
C MET A 1 -46.34 0.60 -12.73
N LYS A 2 -46.72 -0.69 -12.70
CA LYS A 2 -45.79 -1.82 -12.45
C LYS A 2 -44.53 -1.85 -13.34
N LYS A 3 -44.65 -1.60 -14.65
CA LYS A 3 -43.51 -1.54 -15.59
C LYS A 3 -42.53 -0.37 -15.31
N LEU A 4 -43.02 0.74 -14.76
CA LEU A 4 -42.19 1.91 -14.43
C LEU A 4 -41.38 1.68 -13.15
N VAL A 5 -41.98 1.03 -12.15
CA VAL A 5 -41.30 0.59 -10.92
C VAL A 5 -40.18 -0.39 -11.24
N LEU A 6 -40.43 -1.34 -12.14
CA LEU A 6 -39.40 -2.29 -12.60
C LEU A 6 -38.22 -1.57 -13.29
N LEU A 7 -38.51 -0.56 -14.13
CA LEU A 7 -37.48 0.22 -14.82
C LEU A 7 -36.66 1.08 -13.83
N LEU A 8 -37.31 1.72 -12.84
CA LEU A 8 -36.61 2.44 -11.77
C LEU A 8 -35.75 1.49 -10.92
N SER A 9 -36.23 0.27 -10.59
CA SER A 9 -35.43 -0.69 -9.83
C SER A 9 -34.20 -1.18 -10.60
N LEU A 10 -34.26 -1.22 -11.93
CA LEU A 10 -33.13 -1.58 -12.78
C LEU A 10 -32.11 -0.43 -12.92
N MET A 11 -32.58 0.83 -12.91
CA MET A 11 -31.74 2.02 -12.82
C MET A 11 -31.18 2.29 -11.42
N ALA A 12 -31.74 1.65 -10.38
CA ALA A 12 -31.26 1.66 -9.00
C ALA A 12 -30.24 0.55 -8.68
N LEU A 13 -29.67 -0.09 -9.71
CA LEU A 13 -28.50 -0.99 -9.61
C LEU A 13 -27.10 -0.32 -9.72
N PRO A 14 -26.88 1.02 -9.57
CA PRO A 14 -25.55 1.55 -9.77
C PRO A 14 -24.67 1.19 -8.57
N ILE A 15 -23.58 0.46 -8.88
CA ILE A 15 -22.32 0.45 -8.13
C ILE A 15 -22.27 -0.37 -6.82
N LEU A 16 -22.60 -1.67 -6.90
CA LEU A 16 -22.00 -2.68 -5.99
C LEU A 16 -20.57 -3.08 -6.40
N THR A 17 -19.85 -2.29 -7.21
CA THR A 17 -18.46 -2.56 -7.66
C THR A 17 -17.41 -2.25 -6.58
N ASN A 18 -17.80 -2.23 -5.30
CA ASN A 18 -16.91 -1.87 -4.19
C ASN A 18 -15.95 -2.98 -3.74
N ALA A 19 -16.05 -4.19 -4.31
CA ALA A 19 -15.21 -5.33 -3.96
C ALA A 19 -13.84 -5.37 -4.64
N GLN A 20 -13.69 -4.79 -5.83
CA GLN A 20 -12.44 -4.86 -6.60
C GLN A 20 -11.47 -3.74 -6.19
N SER A 21 -10.17 -4.05 -6.06
CA SER A 21 -9.12 -3.06 -5.82
C SER A 21 -9.06 -2.12 -7.04
N VAL A 22 -8.86 -0.83 -6.81
CA VAL A 22 -8.79 0.15 -7.91
C VAL A 22 -7.55 -0.07 -8.79
N PHE A 23 -6.60 -0.89 -8.31
CA PHE A 23 -5.39 -1.27 -9.01
C PHE A 23 -5.52 -2.56 -9.84
N ASN A 24 -6.60 -3.36 -9.74
CA ASN A 24 -6.77 -4.58 -10.56
C ASN A 24 -6.62 -4.34 -12.08
N LYS A 25 -6.91 -3.12 -12.55
CA LYS A 25 -6.70 -2.71 -13.95
C LYS A 25 -5.24 -2.84 -14.42
N PHE A 26 -4.28 -2.89 -13.50
CA PHE A 26 -2.85 -3.02 -13.78
C PHE A 26 -2.36 -4.47 -13.84
N GLU A 27 -3.13 -5.46 -13.39
CA GLU A 27 -2.74 -6.89 -13.41
C GLU A 27 -2.40 -7.40 -14.81
N ASN A 28 -3.05 -6.85 -15.84
CA ASN A 28 -2.84 -7.19 -17.25
C ASN A 28 -2.09 -6.09 -18.02
N SER A 29 -1.47 -5.14 -17.31
CA SER A 29 -0.68 -4.07 -17.93
C SER A 29 0.67 -4.58 -18.39
N LYS A 30 1.08 -4.22 -19.60
CA LYS A 30 2.46 -4.42 -20.08
C LYS A 30 3.44 -3.37 -19.53
N ASP A 31 2.91 -2.35 -18.88
CA ASP A 31 3.59 -1.09 -18.57
C ASP A 31 3.66 -0.83 -17.06
N VAL A 32 3.05 -1.68 -16.24
CA VAL A 32 3.09 -1.65 -14.78
C VAL A 32 3.36 -3.06 -14.29
N GLY A 33 4.48 -3.25 -13.58
CA GLY A 33 4.73 -4.49 -12.84
C GLY A 33 3.81 -4.56 -11.62
N SER A 34 3.21 -5.73 -11.37
CA SER A 34 2.30 -5.96 -10.26
C SER A 34 2.72 -7.22 -9.48
N VAL A 35 2.77 -7.12 -8.16
CA VAL A 35 2.99 -8.25 -7.25
C VAL A 35 1.94 -8.21 -6.15
N THR A 36 1.17 -9.29 -6.00
CA THR A 36 0.17 -9.41 -4.93
C THR A 36 0.49 -10.63 -4.08
N VAL A 37 0.73 -10.39 -2.79
CA VAL A 37 1.01 -11.41 -1.77
C VAL A 37 -0.23 -11.56 -0.89
N SER A 38 -0.84 -12.74 -0.90
CA SER A 38 -2.05 -13.01 -0.10
C SER A 38 -1.72 -13.45 1.32
N LYS A 39 -2.69 -13.31 2.23
CA LYS A 39 -2.64 -13.87 3.60
C LYS A 39 -2.20 -15.33 3.64
N GLY A 40 -2.55 -16.14 2.65
CA GLY A 40 -2.17 -17.56 2.60
C GLY A 40 -0.65 -17.76 2.52
N LEU A 41 0.02 -16.98 1.68
CA LEU A 41 1.48 -17.05 1.52
C LEU A 41 2.21 -16.41 2.70
N LEU A 42 1.68 -15.32 3.25
CA LEU A 42 2.23 -14.67 4.46
C LEU A 42 2.09 -15.56 5.69
N ASN A 43 0.93 -16.19 5.90
CA ASN A 43 0.73 -17.18 6.94
C ASN A 43 1.69 -18.35 6.78
N LEU A 44 1.87 -18.87 5.55
CA LEU A 44 2.82 -19.97 5.32
C LEU A 44 4.23 -19.56 5.74
N ALA A 45 4.71 -18.39 5.30
CA ALA A 45 6.02 -17.86 5.69
C ALA A 45 6.16 -17.67 7.21
N ALA A 46 5.10 -17.19 7.88
CA ALA A 46 5.09 -16.96 9.33
C ALA A 46 5.00 -18.23 10.20
N HIS A 47 4.79 -19.41 9.60
CA HIS A 47 4.79 -20.73 10.26
C HIS A 47 5.91 -21.64 9.74
N ILE A 48 6.80 -21.16 8.87
CA ILE A 48 8.10 -21.82 8.68
C ILE A 48 8.91 -21.48 9.92
N ASP A 49 9.25 -22.50 10.71
CA ASP A 49 10.06 -22.35 11.91
C ASP A 49 11.51 -22.04 11.51
N ILE A 50 11.82 -20.74 11.39
CA ILE A 50 13.15 -20.23 11.12
C ILE A 50 13.74 -19.84 12.47
N GLU A 51 14.42 -20.77 13.14
CA GLU A 51 15.26 -20.44 14.30
C GLU A 51 16.34 -19.44 13.86
N THR A 52 16.28 -18.21 14.39
CA THR A 52 17.16 -17.12 13.99
C THR A 52 17.36 -16.11 15.12
N ASP A 53 18.63 -15.76 15.35
CA ASP A 53 19.04 -14.72 16.30
C ASP A 53 18.87 -13.28 15.73
N ASP A 54 18.35 -13.14 14.51
CA ASP A 54 18.07 -11.83 13.88
C ASP A 54 16.76 -11.24 14.46
N GLU A 55 16.89 -10.30 15.39
CA GLU A 55 15.79 -9.59 16.04
C GLU A 55 14.86 -8.90 15.03
N ASP A 56 15.40 -8.31 13.96
CA ASP A 56 14.58 -7.65 12.94
C ASP A 56 13.79 -8.66 12.07
N LEU A 57 14.34 -9.87 11.86
CA LEU A 57 13.65 -10.94 11.12
C LEU A 57 12.49 -11.49 11.96
N ASN A 58 12.68 -11.65 13.27
CA ASN A 58 11.61 -12.00 14.20
C ASN A 58 10.49 -10.93 14.18
N ASP A 59 10.85 -9.64 14.20
CA ASP A 59 9.89 -8.55 14.10
C ASP A 59 9.10 -8.58 12.77
N PHE A 60 9.78 -8.88 11.65
CA PHE A 60 9.12 -9.06 10.36
C PHE A 60 8.13 -10.24 10.34
N LEU A 61 8.49 -11.38 10.95
CA LEU A 61 7.61 -12.54 11.04
C LEU A 61 6.36 -12.24 11.89
N ASP A 62 6.51 -11.52 13.00
CA ASP A 62 5.38 -11.11 13.86
C ASP A 62 4.43 -10.12 13.17
N ILE A 63 4.97 -9.22 12.35
CA ILE A 63 4.16 -8.35 11.49
C ILE A 63 3.43 -9.21 10.43
N ALA A 64 4.12 -10.16 9.79
CA ALA A 64 3.56 -11.01 8.74
C ALA A 64 2.34 -11.83 9.21
N LYS A 65 2.33 -12.31 10.47
CA LYS A 65 1.16 -12.98 11.10
C LYS A 65 -0.11 -12.13 11.09
N ASN A 66 0.04 -10.80 11.10
CA ASN A 66 -1.05 -9.83 11.20
C ASN A 66 -1.39 -9.12 9.88
N ILE A 67 -0.62 -9.34 8.81
CA ILE A 67 -0.91 -8.84 7.47
C ILE A 67 -1.96 -9.72 6.78
N GLU A 68 -2.92 -9.10 6.10
CA GLU A 68 -3.96 -9.72 5.28
C GLU A 68 -3.60 -9.74 3.78
N GLY A 69 -2.78 -8.79 3.33
CA GLY A 69 -2.19 -8.82 2.00
C GLY A 69 -1.24 -7.66 1.73
N ILE A 70 -0.34 -7.87 0.77
CA ILE A 70 0.56 -6.85 0.22
C ILE A 70 0.29 -6.72 -1.28
N GLU A 71 0.03 -5.52 -1.76
CA GLU A 71 -0.03 -5.18 -3.19
C GLU A 71 1.14 -4.23 -3.51
N VAL A 72 1.94 -4.54 -4.53
CA VAL A 72 3.03 -3.69 -5.04
C VAL A 72 2.79 -3.43 -6.52
N TYR A 73 2.88 -2.16 -6.92
CA TYR A 73 2.79 -1.73 -8.32
C TYR A 73 3.98 -0.81 -8.64
N MET A 74 4.67 -1.06 -9.75
CA MET A 74 5.86 -0.30 -10.13
C MET A 74 5.92 -0.03 -11.64
N THR A 75 6.47 1.12 -12.02
CA THR A 75 6.71 1.44 -13.44
C THR A 75 7.80 2.49 -13.66
N HIS A 76 8.56 2.31 -14.74
CA HIS A 76 9.48 3.29 -15.35
C HIS A 76 8.82 4.19 -16.40
N LYS A 77 7.60 3.88 -16.89
CA LYS A 77 6.99 4.60 -18.03
C LYS A 77 6.23 5.86 -17.56
N PRO A 78 6.52 7.07 -18.09
CA PRO A 78 5.91 8.32 -17.60
C PRO A 78 4.37 8.36 -17.62
N ASP A 79 3.73 7.83 -18.67
CA ASP A 79 2.27 7.81 -18.80
C ASP A 79 1.64 6.83 -17.79
N ALA A 80 2.24 5.65 -17.65
CA ALA A 80 1.84 4.63 -16.67
C ALA A 80 2.05 5.11 -15.23
N ALA A 81 3.16 5.81 -14.95
CA ALA A 81 3.43 6.45 -13.67
C ALA A 81 2.37 7.50 -13.32
N THR A 82 1.94 8.30 -14.31
CA THR A 82 0.89 9.31 -14.14
C THR A 82 -0.46 8.64 -13.82
N ASP A 83 -0.83 7.58 -14.53
CA ASP A 83 -2.08 6.85 -14.23
C ASP A 83 -2.01 6.06 -12.92
N LEU A 84 -0.85 5.50 -12.55
CA LEU A 84 -0.62 4.84 -11.27
C LEU A 84 -0.78 5.81 -10.10
N LYS A 85 -0.19 7.01 -10.19
CA LYS A 85 -0.36 8.08 -9.19
C LYS A 85 -1.81 8.54 -9.07
N ARG A 86 -2.50 8.76 -10.19
CA ARG A 86 -3.93 9.07 -10.20
C ARG A 86 -4.77 7.98 -9.54
N THR A 87 -4.41 6.71 -9.75
CA THR A 87 -5.11 5.56 -9.15
C THR A 87 -4.85 5.48 -7.64
N ALA A 88 -3.62 5.76 -7.20
CA ALA A 88 -3.27 5.92 -5.79
C ALA A 88 -4.08 7.03 -5.12
N GLU A 89 -4.18 8.22 -5.72
CA GLU A 89 -5.03 9.30 -5.17
C GLU A 89 -6.50 8.88 -4.99
N VAL A 90 -7.07 8.16 -5.97
CA VAL A 90 -8.45 7.64 -5.89
C VAL A 90 -8.56 6.63 -4.74
N HIS A 91 -7.57 5.75 -4.57
CA HIS A 91 -7.51 4.80 -3.46
C HIS A 91 -7.48 5.50 -2.10
N LEU A 92 -6.54 6.44 -1.90
CA LEU A 92 -6.39 7.25 -0.69
C LEU A 92 -7.71 7.93 -0.30
N LYS A 93 -8.38 8.58 -1.27
CA LYS A 93 -9.68 9.24 -1.09
C LYS A 93 -10.79 8.24 -0.75
N LYS A 94 -10.94 7.15 -1.52
CA LYS A 94 -11.98 6.11 -1.32
C LYS A 94 -11.84 5.41 0.03
N ARG A 95 -10.61 5.14 0.45
CA ARG A 95 -10.30 4.42 1.69
C ARG A 95 -10.13 5.36 2.90
N ARG A 96 -10.10 6.69 2.69
CA ARG A 96 -9.96 7.74 3.71
C ARG A 96 -8.65 7.60 4.50
N LEU A 97 -7.53 7.38 3.80
CA LEU A 97 -6.22 7.34 4.43
C LEU A 97 -5.74 8.76 4.80
N GLN A 98 -4.95 8.85 5.88
CA GLN A 98 -4.34 10.08 6.39
C GLN A 98 -2.86 10.09 6.04
N GLU A 99 -2.29 11.24 5.65
CA GLU A 99 -0.83 11.37 5.44
C GLU A 99 -0.13 11.33 6.80
N LEU A 100 0.73 10.33 7.03
CA LEU A 100 1.49 10.16 8.26
C LEU A 100 2.87 10.82 8.16
N MET A 101 3.51 10.70 6.99
CA MET A 101 4.86 11.18 6.77
C MET A 101 5.08 11.48 5.28
N LYS A 102 5.81 12.56 5.00
CA LYS A 102 6.20 12.96 3.65
C LYS A 102 7.67 13.34 3.66
N VAL A 103 8.46 12.62 2.88
CA VAL A 103 9.88 12.93 2.63
C VAL A 103 10.01 13.37 1.19
N LYS A 104 10.71 14.48 0.97
CA LYS A 104 10.95 15.02 -0.37
C LYS A 104 12.40 15.40 -0.48
N ASP A 105 13.07 14.83 -1.46
CA ASP A 105 14.37 15.27 -1.93
C ASP A 105 14.25 15.80 -3.38
N LYS A 106 15.39 16.12 -4.00
CA LYS A 106 15.50 16.63 -5.37
C LYS A 106 14.87 15.67 -6.37
N ASP A 107 15.14 14.38 -6.22
CA ASP A 107 14.89 13.35 -7.23
C ASP A 107 13.60 12.54 -6.99
N ALA A 108 13.14 12.44 -5.74
CA ALA A 108 11.98 11.64 -5.36
C ALA A 108 11.16 12.28 -4.23
N THR A 109 9.85 11.96 -4.18
CA THR A 109 8.96 12.25 -3.05
C THR A 109 8.36 10.95 -2.55
N VAL A 110 8.66 10.58 -1.30
CA VAL A 110 8.10 9.41 -0.62
C VAL A 110 7.00 9.88 0.32
N ASN A 111 5.79 9.34 0.14
CA ASN A 111 4.63 9.66 0.94
C ASN A 111 4.14 8.38 1.62
N ILE A 112 3.96 8.43 2.94
CA ILE A 112 3.43 7.33 3.75
C ILE A 112 2.08 7.77 4.29
N TYR A 113 1.07 6.95 4.01
CA TYR A 113 -0.30 7.14 4.44
C TYR A 113 -0.76 5.96 5.29
N VAL A 114 -1.69 6.20 6.20
CA VAL A 114 -2.27 5.15 7.05
C VAL A 114 -3.79 5.21 7.11
N LYS A 115 -4.42 4.06 7.33
CA LYS A 115 -5.84 3.94 7.67
C LYS A 115 -5.98 3.60 9.15
N SER A 116 -6.09 4.63 9.98
CA SER A 116 -6.23 4.52 11.44
C SER A 116 -7.41 3.65 11.87
N THR A 117 -7.31 3.03 13.06
CA THR A 117 -8.45 2.36 13.71
C THR A 117 -9.03 3.23 14.82
N ASN A 118 -9.82 2.64 15.73
CA ASN A 118 -10.25 3.30 16.96
C ASN A 118 -9.17 3.23 18.05
N ASN A 119 -8.08 2.48 17.81
CA ASN A 119 -6.85 2.54 18.58
C ASN A 119 -5.82 3.30 17.73
N ASP A 120 -5.27 4.38 18.27
CA ASP A 120 -4.32 5.25 17.57
C ASP A 120 -2.97 4.56 17.31
N GLU A 121 -2.65 3.46 18.01
CA GLU A 121 -1.42 2.68 17.85
C GLU A 121 -1.50 1.64 16.73
N VAL A 122 -2.70 1.30 16.24
CA VAL A 122 -2.92 0.23 15.26
C VAL A 122 -3.66 0.76 14.03
N VAL A 123 -3.10 0.48 12.85
CA VAL A 123 -3.68 0.86 11.55
C VAL A 123 -4.12 -0.37 10.76
N LYS A 124 -5.18 -0.19 9.94
CA LYS A 124 -5.74 -1.22 9.05
C LYS A 124 -5.03 -1.35 7.71
N GLU A 125 -4.29 -0.31 7.34
CA GLU A 125 -3.63 -0.19 6.05
C GLU A 125 -2.46 0.79 6.19
N LEU A 126 -1.29 0.39 5.70
CA LEU A 126 -0.12 1.23 5.47
C LEU A 126 0.06 1.33 3.96
N PHE A 127 0.12 2.54 3.43
CA PHE A 127 0.19 2.80 2.00
C PHE A 127 1.35 3.73 1.68
N LEU A 128 2.23 3.30 0.78
CA LEU A 128 3.41 4.02 0.33
C LEU A 128 3.21 4.47 -1.11
N LEU A 129 3.56 5.74 -1.40
CA LEU A 129 3.72 6.24 -2.76
C LEU A 129 5.09 6.90 -2.91
N VAL A 130 5.94 6.31 -3.75
CA VAL A 130 7.20 6.88 -4.23
C VAL A 130 6.96 7.51 -5.60
N ASP A 131 6.98 8.84 -5.65
CA ASP A 131 6.94 9.62 -6.89
C ASP A 131 8.36 10.05 -7.28
N SER A 132 8.91 9.40 -8.30
CA SER A 132 10.25 9.69 -8.84
C SER A 132 10.15 10.71 -9.99
N LYS A 133 11.00 11.74 -9.95
CA LYS A 133 11.13 12.71 -11.05
C LYS A 133 12.16 12.31 -12.10
N ASP A 134 13.13 11.48 -11.71
CA ASP A 134 14.11 10.89 -12.62
C ASP A 134 13.47 9.72 -13.38
N VAL A 135 13.45 9.80 -14.72
CA VAL A 135 12.92 8.77 -15.62
C VAL A 135 13.64 7.42 -15.49
N LYS A 136 14.82 7.39 -14.86
CA LYS A 136 15.56 6.15 -14.56
C LYS A 136 15.06 5.45 -13.28
N ARG A 137 14.33 6.13 -12.40
CA ARG A 137 13.80 5.58 -11.14
C ARG A 137 12.31 5.27 -11.31
N GLU A 138 11.84 4.19 -10.71
CA GLU A 138 10.42 3.85 -10.81
C GLU A 138 9.53 4.75 -9.96
N THR A 139 8.28 4.89 -10.41
CA THR A 139 7.16 5.24 -9.54
C THR A 139 6.66 3.95 -8.92
N VAL A 140 6.60 3.90 -7.58
CA VAL A 140 6.23 2.70 -6.83
C VAL A 140 5.07 3.00 -5.89
N VAL A 141 4.07 2.12 -5.89
CA VAL A 141 2.98 2.07 -4.93
C VAL A 141 3.07 0.76 -4.16
N VAL A 142 2.96 0.82 -2.82
CA VAL A 142 2.80 -0.35 -1.96
C VAL A 142 1.58 -0.15 -1.08
N SER A 143 0.69 -1.13 -1.01
CA SER A 143 -0.35 -1.22 0.02
C SER A 143 -0.12 -2.47 0.87
N ILE A 144 -0.05 -2.30 2.18
CA ILE A 144 -0.02 -3.39 3.16
C ILE A 144 -1.29 -3.27 3.98
N THR A 145 -2.13 -4.32 3.97
CA THR A 145 -3.40 -4.37 4.72
C THR A 145 -3.29 -5.37 5.86
N GLY A 146 -3.94 -5.13 6.98
CA GLY A 146 -3.92 -6.04 8.14
C GLY A 146 -4.13 -5.32 9.46
N LYS A 147 -3.58 -5.85 10.55
CA LYS A 147 -3.46 -5.15 11.84
C LYS A 147 -2.00 -4.76 12.04
N ILE A 148 -1.67 -3.50 11.80
CA ILE A 148 -0.27 -3.04 11.75
C ILE A 148 -0.05 -2.09 12.91
N GLU A 149 0.86 -2.44 13.82
CA GLU A 149 1.29 -1.57 14.92
C GLU A 149 2.21 -0.46 14.40
N LEU A 150 1.90 0.81 14.72
CA LEU A 150 2.67 1.96 14.25
C LEU A 150 4.12 1.99 14.76
N SER A 151 4.36 1.42 15.94
CA SER A 151 5.71 1.20 16.49
C SER A 151 6.58 0.41 15.51
N LYS A 152 6.03 -0.66 14.91
CA LYS A 152 6.72 -1.55 13.98
C LYS A 152 6.78 -1.02 12.54
N VAL A 153 5.97 0.00 12.18
CA VAL A 153 6.05 0.66 10.85
C VAL A 153 7.43 1.28 10.61
N GLY A 154 8.11 1.75 11.66
CA GLY A 154 9.48 2.26 11.55
C GLY A 154 10.48 1.22 11.03
N ALA A 155 10.37 -0.03 11.50
CA ALA A 155 11.21 -1.14 11.04
C ALA A 155 10.90 -1.54 9.59
N LEU A 156 9.61 -1.60 9.21
CA LEU A 156 9.19 -1.87 7.83
C LEU A 156 9.77 -0.86 6.83
N VAL A 157 9.71 0.44 7.17
CA VAL A 157 10.24 1.53 6.33
C VAL A 157 11.76 1.47 6.18
N ASN A 158 12.48 0.89 7.15
CA ASN A 158 13.94 0.72 7.09
C ASN A 158 14.37 -0.59 6.37
N LYS A 159 13.56 -1.66 6.45
CA LYS A 159 13.79 -2.96 5.79
C LYS A 159 13.44 -2.96 4.30
N PHE A 160 12.32 -2.31 3.91
CA PHE A 160 12.19 -1.91 2.51
C PHE A 160 13.32 -0.93 2.22
N ASN A 161 14.16 -1.24 1.24
CA ASN A 161 15.36 -0.46 0.94
C ASN A 161 15.00 0.83 0.17
N LEU A 162 14.14 1.63 0.80
CA LEU A 162 13.68 2.93 0.33
C LEU A 162 14.88 3.87 0.22
N PRO A 163 14.78 4.90 -0.65
CA PRO A 163 15.83 5.90 -0.81
C PRO A 163 16.31 6.42 0.56
N GLU A 164 17.64 6.52 0.76
CA GLU A 164 18.31 6.81 2.04
C GLU A 164 17.75 8.04 2.76
N GLU A 165 17.20 8.98 2.01
CA GLU A 165 16.55 10.20 2.47
C GLU A 165 15.39 9.93 3.45
N VAL A 166 14.74 8.76 3.37
CA VAL A 166 13.71 8.33 4.33
C VAL A 166 14.31 7.91 5.67
N LYS A 167 15.47 7.24 5.66
CA LYS A 167 16.17 6.76 6.88
C LYS A 167 16.71 7.93 7.71
N HIS A 168 17.06 9.05 7.07
CA HIS A 168 17.52 10.26 7.76
C HIS A 168 16.43 10.97 8.57
N ALA A 169 15.16 10.92 8.13
CA ALA A 169 14.07 11.62 8.80
C ALA A 169 13.68 11.03 10.17
N GLN A 170 14.04 9.77 10.46
CA GLN A 170 13.87 9.18 11.81
C GLN A 170 14.98 9.61 12.78
N LYS A 171 16.22 9.82 12.31
CA LYS A 171 17.36 10.18 13.17
C LYS A 171 17.30 11.60 13.75
N GLY A 172 16.52 12.51 13.16
CA GLY A 172 16.34 13.88 13.64
C GLY A 172 15.40 14.06 14.84
N ARG A 173 15.05 12.97 15.55
CA ARG A 173 14.14 12.97 16.71
C ARG A 173 14.81 12.53 18.03
N ARG A 174 16.14 12.61 18.09
CA ARG A 174 16.95 12.48 19.31
C ARG A 174 17.67 13.79 19.62
#